data_AF-A0A3R7MVR1-F1
#
_entry.id   AF-A0A3R7MVR1-F1
#
_cell.length_a   1.000
_cell.length_b   1.000
_cell.length_c   1.000
_cell.angle_alpha   90.00
_cell.angle_beta   90.00
_cell.angle_gamma   90.00
#
_symmetry.space_group_name_H-M   'P 1'
#
loop_
_entity.id
_entity.type
_entity.pdbx_description
1 polymer ?
#
loop_
_entity_poly.entity_id
_entity_poly.type
_entity_poly.pdbx_seq_one_letter_code
_entity_poly.pdbx_strand_id
1 'polypeptide(L)'
;MHDNVNLNCTSFHSQPAAELTFYINGGPADPSWLVRYTPHEDPTTGLETSMLGLKFPLWPRLFRRGSTVTVKCTASILNMYFDSSEAVIQSDMPYHASIMEGRAAAATDSISTRSKVLSVLISTLLLLAVLH
;
A
#
# COMPACT_ATOMS: atom_id res chain seq x y z
N MET A 1 -1.03 -1.29 20.97
CA MET A 1 -1.54 -0.37 19.95
C MET A 1 -1.06 -0.92 18.62
N HIS A 2 -1.96 -1.34 17.74
CA HIS A 2 -1.60 -1.83 16.40
C HIS A 2 -1.71 -0.68 15.42
N ASP A 3 -0.79 -0.58 14.48
CA ASP A 3 -0.94 0.36 13.37
C ASP A 3 -2.11 -0.10 12.49
N ASN A 4 -2.83 0.85 11.93
CA ASN A 4 -3.95 0.56 11.03
C ASN A 4 -3.56 0.93 9.61
N VAL A 5 -3.94 0.07 8.66
CA VAL A 5 -3.91 0.38 7.25
C VAL A 5 -5.18 1.13 6.90
N ASN A 6 -5.06 2.21 6.12
CA ASN A 6 -6.18 2.96 5.57
C ASN A 6 -5.83 3.39 4.14
N LEU A 7 -6.43 2.74 3.15
CA LEU A 7 -6.15 2.94 1.74
C LEU A 7 -7.45 3.22 0.99
N ASN A 8 -7.39 4.09 -0.01
CA ASN A 8 -8.47 4.28 -0.98
C ASN A 8 -7.96 3.88 -2.35
N CYS A 9 -8.77 3.09 -3.04
CA CYS A 9 -8.62 2.81 -4.46
C CYS A 9 -9.72 3.54 -5.20
N THR A 10 -9.34 4.30 -6.22
CA THR A 10 -10.25 5.15 -6.99
C THR A 10 -10.03 4.89 -8.47
N SER A 11 -11.10 4.62 -9.21
CA SER A 11 -11.09 4.59 -10.67
C SER A 11 -11.92 5.76 -11.18
N PHE A 12 -11.28 6.64 -11.95
CA PHE A 12 -11.90 7.86 -12.47
C PHE A 12 -12.50 7.64 -13.84
N HIS A 13 -13.66 8.26 -14.05
CA HIS A 13 -14.21 8.55 -15.37
C HIS A 13 -14.38 7.31 -16.27
N SER A 14 -15.19 6.36 -15.83
CA SER A 14 -15.52 5.11 -16.54
C SER A 14 -17.03 4.97 -16.76
N GLN A 15 -17.46 4.25 -17.80
CA GLN A 15 -18.88 3.91 -17.98
C GLN A 15 -19.01 2.49 -18.55
N PRO A 16 -19.63 1.54 -17.81
CA PRO A 16 -20.12 1.69 -16.43
C PRO A 16 -18.95 1.90 -15.44
N ALA A 17 -19.27 2.31 -14.21
CA ALA A 17 -18.33 2.40 -13.11
C ALA A 17 -17.51 1.12 -12.96
N ALA A 18 -16.19 1.26 -12.87
CA ALA A 18 -15.32 0.11 -12.66
C ALA A 18 -15.62 -0.61 -11.34
N GLU A 19 -15.64 -1.94 -11.38
CA GLU A 19 -15.69 -2.78 -10.19
C GLU A 19 -14.30 -2.83 -9.55
N LEU A 20 -14.23 -2.44 -8.28
CA LEU A 20 -12.99 -2.38 -7.52
C LEU A 20 -12.89 -3.56 -6.56
N THR A 21 -11.74 -4.20 -6.49
CA THR A 21 -11.48 -5.31 -5.55
C THR A 21 -10.12 -5.17 -4.89
N PHE A 22 -10.07 -5.37 -3.57
CA PHE A 22 -8.82 -5.44 -2.83
C PHE A 22 -8.38 -6.89 -2.56
N TYR A 23 -7.06 -7.10 -2.61
CA TYR A 23 -6.40 -8.33 -2.23
C TYR A 23 -5.28 -8.02 -1.23
N ILE A 24 -5.09 -8.90 -0.25
CA ILE A 24 -4.03 -8.83 0.76
C ILE A 24 -3.22 -10.13 0.65
N ASN A 25 -1.91 -10.01 0.39
CA ASN A 25 -1.00 -11.13 0.16
C ASN A 25 -1.51 -12.13 -0.89
N GLY A 26 -2.17 -11.61 -1.94
CA GLY A 26 -2.75 -12.40 -3.04
C GLY A 26 -4.12 -13.05 -2.75
N GLY A 27 -4.65 -12.95 -1.53
CA GLY A 27 -6.02 -13.39 -1.19
C GLY A 27 -7.02 -12.24 -1.16
N PRO A 28 -8.33 -12.47 -1.39
CA PRO A 28 -9.34 -11.42 -1.31
C PRO A 28 -9.38 -10.80 0.09
N ALA A 29 -9.54 -9.48 0.15
CA ALA A 29 -9.72 -8.78 1.43
C ALA A 29 -11.04 -9.20 2.10
N ASP A 30 -11.03 -9.25 3.44
CA ASP A 30 -12.24 -9.52 4.22
C ASP A 30 -13.28 -8.40 3.99
N PRO A 31 -14.55 -8.73 3.67
CA PRO A 31 -15.58 -7.72 3.46
C PRO A 31 -15.79 -6.76 4.64
N SER A 32 -15.50 -7.19 5.87
CA SER A 32 -15.58 -6.35 7.07
C SER A 32 -14.51 -5.24 7.13
N TRP A 33 -13.46 -5.34 6.30
CA TRP A 33 -12.41 -4.33 6.16
C TRP A 33 -12.68 -3.35 5.02
N LEU A 34 -13.70 -3.61 4.21
CA LEU A 34 -14.04 -2.79 3.05
C LEU A 34 -14.94 -1.63 3.46
N VAL A 35 -14.60 -0.45 2.97
CA VAL A 35 -15.45 0.75 3.05
C VAL A 35 -16.01 0.99 1.65
N ARG A 36 -17.31 0.73 1.47
CA ARG A 36 -17.97 0.85 0.16
C ARG A 36 -18.49 2.26 -0.04
N TYR A 37 -18.18 2.84 -1.19
CA TYR A 37 -18.70 4.12 -1.63
C TYR A 37 -19.60 3.91 -2.84
N THR A 38 -20.70 4.66 -2.92
CA THR A 38 -21.53 4.69 -4.12
C THR A 38 -20.74 5.40 -5.23
N PRO A 39 -20.67 4.83 -6.45
CA PRO A 39 -20.11 5.55 -7.59
C PRO A 39 -20.84 6.89 -7.79
N HIS A 40 -20.11 7.91 -8.20
CA HIS A 40 -20.70 9.19 -8.57
C HIS A 40 -20.47 9.46 -10.05
N GLU A 41 -21.51 9.98 -10.68
CA GLU A 41 -21.49 10.38 -12.09
C GLU A 41 -21.13 11.87 -12.19
N ASP A 42 -20.26 12.21 -13.11
CA ASP A 42 -20.03 13.59 -13.52
C ASP A 42 -21.20 14.06 -14.41
N PRO A 43 -21.96 15.08 -14.01
CA PRO A 43 -23.15 15.53 -14.73
C PRO A 43 -22.84 16.16 -16.11
N THR A 44 -21.57 16.51 -16.37
CA THR A 44 -21.14 17.11 -17.63
C THR A 44 -20.69 16.07 -18.66
N THR A 45 -20.03 15.00 -18.20
CA THR A 45 -19.47 13.96 -19.07
C THR A 45 -20.30 12.67 -19.10
N GLY A 46 -21.14 12.43 -18.08
CA GLY A 46 -21.87 11.18 -17.89
C GLY A 46 -20.99 10.01 -17.44
N LEU A 47 -19.71 10.27 -17.12
CA LEU A 47 -18.75 9.25 -16.70
C LEU A 47 -18.80 9.07 -15.18
N GLU A 48 -18.61 7.83 -14.74
CA GLU A 48 -18.69 7.44 -13.33
C GLU A 48 -17.30 7.24 -12.73
N THR A 49 -17.14 7.71 -11.50
CA THR A 49 -15.97 7.43 -10.66
C THR A 49 -16.36 6.51 -9.52
N SER A 50 -15.71 5.34 -9.44
CA SER A 50 -15.88 4.39 -8.34
C SER A 50 -14.73 4.52 -7.33
N MET A 51 -15.04 4.23 -6.06
CA MET A 51 -14.06 4.22 -4.98
C MET A 51 -14.34 3.05 -4.04
N LEU A 52 -13.27 2.40 -3.57
CA LEU A 52 -13.32 1.39 -2.53
C LEU A 52 -12.24 1.72 -1.50
N GLY A 53 -12.62 1.78 -0.23
CA GLY A 53 -11.69 1.92 0.88
C GLY A 53 -11.33 0.58 1.49
N LEU A 54 -10.13 0.47 2.03
CA LEU A 54 -9.65 -0.67 2.80
C LEU A 54 -9.10 -0.20 4.15
N LYS A 55 -9.68 -0.70 5.23
CA LYS A 55 -9.29 -0.35 6.59
C LYS A 55 -9.23 -1.56 7.49
N PHE A 56 -8.03 -1.90 7.98
CA PHE A 56 -7.84 -3.03 8.87
C PHE A 56 -6.66 -2.82 9.83
N PRO A 57 -6.66 -3.46 11.01
CA PRO A 57 -5.53 -3.47 11.92
C PRO A 57 -4.39 -4.33 11.36
N LEU A 58 -3.17 -3.80 11.33
CA LEU A 58 -1.99 -4.50 10.83
C LEU A 58 -1.47 -5.49 11.87
N TRP A 59 -2.02 -6.70 11.89
CA TRP A 59 -1.62 -7.72 12.83
C TRP A 59 -0.26 -8.34 12.49
N PRO A 60 0.59 -8.65 13.49
CA PRO A 60 1.87 -9.34 13.27
C PRO A 60 1.74 -10.66 12.50
N ARG A 61 0.57 -11.32 12.59
CA ARG A 61 0.32 -12.60 11.89
C ARG A 61 0.33 -12.46 10.36
N LEU A 62 0.06 -11.27 9.82
CA LEU A 62 0.06 -11.01 8.38
C LEU A 62 1.48 -11.07 7.79
N PHE A 63 2.51 -10.89 8.63
CA PHE A 63 3.93 -11.00 8.29
C PHE A 63 4.50 -12.41 8.53
N ARG A 64 3.67 -13.43 8.82
CA ARG A 64 4.19 -14.79 9.12
C ARG A 64 4.94 -15.45 7.96
N ARG A 65 4.70 -15.00 6.72
CA ARG A 65 5.34 -15.52 5.50
C ARG A 65 6.45 -14.61 4.97
N GLY A 66 6.80 -13.55 5.69
CA GLY A 66 7.83 -12.59 5.29
C GLY A 66 7.67 -11.24 5.99
N SER A 67 8.65 -10.36 5.86
CA SER A 67 8.62 -9.03 6.49
C SER A 67 7.71 -8.02 5.79
N THR A 68 6.94 -8.42 4.78
CA THR A 68 6.07 -7.54 4.01
C THR A 68 4.63 -8.03 3.93
N VAL A 69 3.71 -7.08 3.85
CA VAL A 69 2.30 -7.28 3.49
C VAL A 69 2.05 -6.54 2.19
N THR A 70 1.61 -7.25 1.16
CA THR A 70 1.27 -6.67 -0.14
C THR A 70 -0.22 -6.47 -0.25
N VAL A 71 -0.65 -5.26 -0.56
CA VAL A 71 -2.05 -4.92 -0.86
C VAL A 71 -2.16 -4.60 -2.34
N LYS A 72 -3.09 -5.24 -3.04
CA LYS A 72 -3.41 -4.98 -4.44
C LYS A 72 -4.84 -4.47 -4.56
N CYS A 73 -5.05 -3.43 -5.35
CA CYS A 73 -6.38 -3.09 -5.86
C CYS A 73 -6.44 -3.41 -7.35
N THR A 74 -7.55 -3.99 -7.79
CA THR A 74 -7.88 -4.14 -9.21
C THR A 74 -9.12 -3.33 -9.54
N ALA A 75 -9.13 -2.71 -10.72
CA ALA A 75 -10.30 -2.11 -11.33
C ALA A 75 -10.67 -2.91 -12.58
N SER A 76 -11.93 -3.31 -12.73
CA SER A 76 -12.40 -4.05 -13.90
C SER A 76 -13.71 -3.47 -14.44
N ILE A 77 -13.80 -3.37 -15.77
CA ILE A 77 -15.04 -3.02 -16.48
C ILE A 77 -15.38 -4.20 -17.40
N LEU A 78 -16.49 -4.87 -17.11
CA LEU A 78 -16.93 -6.08 -17.79
C LEU A 78 -15.78 -7.13 -17.82
N ASN A 79 -15.58 -7.81 -18.96
CA ASN A 79 -14.55 -8.83 -19.16
C ASN A 79 -13.37 -8.35 -20.02
N MET A 80 -13.30 -7.06 -20.35
CA MET A 80 -12.39 -6.56 -21.39
C MET A 80 -11.37 -5.53 -20.90
N TYR A 81 -11.68 -4.76 -19.85
CA TYR A 81 -10.79 -3.73 -19.33
C TYR A 81 -10.44 -4.02 -17.87
N PHE A 82 -9.14 -4.06 -17.57
CA PHE A 82 -8.64 -4.28 -16.23
C PHE A 82 -7.39 -3.44 -16.00
N ASP A 83 -7.27 -2.89 -14.79
CA ASP A 83 -6.07 -2.22 -14.32
C ASP A 83 -5.82 -2.59 -12.85
N SER A 84 -4.59 -2.41 -12.37
CA SER A 84 -4.26 -2.71 -10.98
C SER A 84 -3.13 -1.87 -10.42
N SER A 85 -3.20 -1.61 -9.12
CA SER A 85 -2.16 -0.92 -8.36
C SER A 85 -1.81 -1.71 -7.10
N GLU A 86 -0.54 -1.69 -6.72
CA GLU A 86 0.00 -2.46 -5.59
C GLU A 86 0.76 -1.56 -4.61
N ALA A 87 0.54 -1.80 -3.33
CA ALA A 87 1.25 -1.18 -2.22
C ALA A 87 1.92 -2.26 -1.36
N VAL A 88 3.17 -2.05 -0.97
CA VAL A 88 3.92 -2.98 -0.12
C VAL A 88 4.20 -2.31 1.22
N ILE A 89 3.75 -2.94 2.30
CA ILE A 89 3.93 -2.48 3.67
C ILE A 89 5.01 -3.36 4.29
N GLN A 90 6.09 -2.75 4.77
CA GLN A 90 7.18 -3.47 5.43
C GLN A 90 7.03 -3.39 6.95
N SER A 91 7.32 -4.49 7.65
CA SER A 91 7.35 -4.51 9.10
C SER A 91 8.59 -3.81 9.61
N ASP A 92 8.42 -2.89 10.57
CA ASP A 92 9.53 -2.30 11.33
C ASP A 92 10.02 -3.20 12.48
N MET A 93 9.42 -4.38 12.67
CA MET A 93 9.84 -5.30 13.73
C MET A 93 11.26 -5.84 13.45
N PRO A 94 12.21 -5.69 14.40
CA PRO A 94 13.52 -6.30 14.27
C PRO A 94 13.33 -7.82 14.21
N TYR A 95 13.70 -8.42 13.08
CA TYR A 95 13.74 -9.87 12.91
C TYR A 95 14.80 -10.39 13.89
N HIS A 96 14.39 -10.84 15.08
CA HIS A 96 15.26 -11.64 15.93
C HIS A 96 15.48 -12.97 15.21
N ALA A 97 16.47 -12.98 14.31
CA ALA A 97 17.11 -14.21 13.87
C ALA A 97 17.51 -14.94 15.15
N SER A 98 16.91 -16.10 15.38
CA SER A 98 17.32 -17.02 16.43
C SER A 98 18.84 -17.19 16.35
N ILE A 99 19.53 -16.66 17.35
CA ILE A 99 20.97 -16.82 17.52
C ILE A 99 21.22 -18.31 17.73
N MET A 100 21.72 -18.99 16.69
CA MET A 100 22.56 -20.16 16.90
C MET A 100 23.93 -19.61 17.30
N GLU A 101 24.24 -19.81 18.57
CA GLU A 101 25.38 -19.25 19.27
C GLU A 101 26.68 -19.90 18.79
N GLY A 102 27.52 -19.09 18.12
CA GLY A 102 28.83 -19.48 17.61
C GLY A 102 29.84 -18.35 17.79
N ARG A 103 30.27 -18.15 19.05
CA ARG A 103 31.50 -17.48 19.53
C ARG A 103 31.97 -16.17 18.85
N ALA A 104 31.69 -15.08 19.57
CA ALA A 104 32.51 -13.90 19.89
C ALA A 104 33.56 -13.35 18.89
N ALA A 105 33.36 -12.09 18.49
CA ALA A 105 34.44 -11.11 18.38
C ALA A 105 33.94 -9.69 18.70
N ALA A 106 34.51 -9.15 19.78
CA ALA A 106 34.73 -7.76 20.19
C ALA A 106 33.72 -6.64 19.83
N ALA A 107 33.27 -5.98 20.91
CA ALA A 107 32.61 -4.68 20.90
C ALA A 107 33.48 -3.56 20.32
N THR A 108 32.86 -2.65 19.56
CA THR A 108 33.26 -1.25 19.46
C THR A 108 32.00 -0.39 19.40
N ASP A 109 31.72 0.28 20.51
CA ASP A 109 30.72 1.35 20.60
C ASP A 109 31.09 2.50 19.66
N SER A 110 30.14 2.94 18.83
CA SER A 110 30.18 4.26 18.23
C SER A 110 28.77 4.83 18.14
N ILE A 111 28.41 5.60 19.17
CA ILE A 111 27.28 6.54 19.11
C ILE A 111 27.65 7.59 18.05
N SER A 112 26.98 7.53 16.90
CA SER A 112 27.02 8.56 15.86
C SER A 112 25.60 8.91 15.47
N THR A 113 25.07 9.95 16.11
CA THR A 113 23.79 10.56 15.79
C THR A 113 23.91 11.27 14.44
N ARG A 114 23.79 10.54 13.33
CA ARG A 114 23.70 11.13 12.00
C ARG A 114 22.25 11.55 11.75
N SER A 115 22.01 12.84 11.94
CA SER A 115 20.81 13.55 11.53
C SER A 115 20.40 13.18 10.09
N LYS A 116 19.21 12.59 9.91
CA LYS A 116 18.59 12.38 8.59
C LYS A 116 17.78 13.62 8.21
N VAL A 117 18.46 14.72 7.91
CA VAL A 117 17.83 15.89 7.30
C VAL A 117 18.65 16.32 6.09
N LEU A 118 18.71 15.45 5.07
CA LEU A 118 19.29 15.82 3.77
C LEU A 118 18.89 14.82 2.66
N SER A 119 17.60 14.69 2.33
CA SER A 119 17.20 13.92 1.13
C SER A 119 15.87 14.30 0.46
N VAL A 120 15.31 15.49 0.71
CA VAL A 120 14.00 15.87 0.09
C VAL A 120 14.15 16.74 -1.17
N LEU A 121 15.34 17.24 -1.51
CA LEU A 121 15.49 18.24 -2.57
C LEU A 121 15.76 17.68 -3.99
N ILE A 122 15.95 16.38 -4.16
CA ILE A 122 16.29 15.81 -5.47
C ILE A 122 15.05 15.27 -6.22
N SER A 123 13.95 14.96 -5.52
CA SER A 123 12.75 14.40 -6.17
C SER A 123 11.79 15.46 -6.72
N THR A 124 11.84 16.71 -6.24
CA THR A 124 10.92 17.78 -6.66
C THR A 124 11.29 18.37 -8.02
N LEU A 125 12.55 18.28 -8.46
CA LEU A 125 13.00 18.77 -9.77
C LEU A 125 12.65 17.82 -10.93
N LEU A 126 12.34 16.55 -10.67
CA LEU A 126 11.93 15.59 -11.70
C LEU A 126 10.44 15.71 -12.08
N LEU A 127 9.60 16.34 -11.25
CA LEU A 127 8.18 16.56 -11.55
C LEU A 127 7.92 17.72 -12.53
N LEU A 128 8.89 18.62 -12.75
CA LEU A 128 8.73 19.76 -13.67
C LEU A 128 9.10 19.44 -15.13
N ALA A 129 9.69 18.28 -15.41
CA ALA A 129 10.13 17.91 -16.76
C ALA A 129 9.09 17.15 -17.61
N VAL A 130 7.89 16.91 -17.08
CA VAL A 130 6.81 16.17 -17.80
C VAL A 130 5.69 17.10 -18.30
N LEU A 131 5.79 18.41 -18.04
CA LEU A 131 4.96 19.43 -18.70
C LEU A 131 5.83 20.24 -19.66
N HIS A 132 5.94 19.80 -20.91
CA HIS A 132 6.06 20.61 -22.14
C HIS A 132 5.65 19.76 -23.34
#